data_AF-A0A450VPI8-F1
#
_entry.id   AF-A0A450VPI8-F1
#
_cell.length_a   1.000
_cell.length_b   1.000
_cell.length_c   1.000
_cell.angle_alpha   90.00
_cell.angle_beta   90.00
_cell.angle_gamma   90.00
#
_symmetry.space_group_name_H-M   'P 1'
#
loop_
_entity.id
_entity.type
_entity.pdbx_description
1 polymer ?
#
loop_
_entity_poly.entity_id
_entity_poly.type
_entity_poly.pdbx_seq_one_letter_code
_entity_poly.pdbx_strand_id
1 'polypeptide(L)'
;MSVQYGKLDPLDDMLQERGIRREWVERTIQIPDRVEDHGDGTRHFIKRIPEFGNRWLRVVVNVTLHPKKRVTAFFDRRLRRRLSPLPEKS
;
A
#
# COMPACT_ATOMS: atom_id res chain seq x y z
N MET A 1 10.87 10.45 -30.43
CA MET A 1 10.45 9.23 -29.70
C MET A 1 9.36 9.63 -28.73
N SER A 2 8.11 9.52 -29.18
CA SER A 2 6.95 9.89 -28.39
C SER A 2 6.54 8.68 -27.57
N VAL A 3 6.93 8.62 -26.31
CA VAL A 3 6.37 7.64 -25.38
C VAL A 3 4.92 8.03 -25.13
N GLN A 4 3.99 7.47 -25.92
CA GLN A 4 2.59 7.44 -25.53
C GLN A 4 2.51 6.58 -24.28
N TYR A 5 2.49 7.21 -23.10
CA TYR A 5 1.97 6.58 -21.89
C TYR A 5 0.46 6.39 -22.11
N GLY A 6 0.13 5.31 -22.83
CA GLY A 6 -1.24 4.90 -23.09
C GLY A 6 -1.91 4.61 -21.75
N LYS A 7 -2.75 5.55 -21.31
CA LYS A 7 -3.69 5.38 -20.21
C LYS A 7 -3.02 4.85 -18.94
N LEU A 8 -2.30 5.73 -18.23
CA LEU A 8 -1.86 5.47 -16.86
C LEU A 8 -3.04 4.90 -16.09
N ASP A 9 -2.92 3.64 -15.66
CA ASP A 9 -3.90 3.03 -14.78
C ASP A 9 -4.03 3.99 -13.58
N PRO A 10 -5.23 4.37 -13.13
CA PRO A 10 -5.38 5.31 -12.01
C PRO A 10 -4.66 4.82 -10.74
N LEU A 11 -4.33 3.53 -10.67
CA LEU A 11 -3.43 2.96 -9.69
C LEU A 11 -1.99 3.46 -9.84
N ASP A 12 -1.41 3.44 -11.04
CA ASP A 12 0.01 3.76 -11.28
C ASP A 12 0.32 5.22 -10.97
N ASP A 13 -0.56 6.12 -11.39
CA ASP A 13 -0.47 7.55 -11.11
C ASP A 13 -0.52 7.83 -9.60
N MET A 14 -1.53 7.28 -8.90
CA MET A 14 -1.63 7.40 -7.44
C MET A 14 -0.41 6.82 -6.70
N LEU A 15 0.17 5.73 -7.22
CA LEU A 15 1.36 5.11 -6.63
C LEU A 15 2.60 5.99 -6.84
N GLN A 16 2.78 6.54 -8.05
CA GLN A 16 3.88 7.44 -8.37
C GLN A 16 3.80 8.75 -7.58
N GLU A 17 2.62 9.38 -7.50
CA GLU A 17 2.38 10.59 -6.71
C GLU A 17 2.70 10.40 -5.22
N ARG A 18 2.49 9.19 -4.70
CA ARG A 18 2.74 8.86 -3.27
C ARG A 18 4.11 8.24 -3.03
N GLY A 19 4.93 8.04 -4.07
CA GLY A 19 6.21 7.35 -3.99
C GLY A 19 6.10 5.89 -3.51
N ILE A 20 4.97 5.24 -3.79
CA ILE A 20 4.71 3.85 -3.44
C ILE A 20 5.12 3.00 -4.63
N ARG A 21 6.02 2.04 -4.43
CA ARG A 21 6.39 1.12 -5.49
C ARG A 21 5.29 0.10 -5.74
N ARG A 22 4.98 -0.18 -7.02
CA ARG A 22 4.02 -1.21 -7.41
C ARG A 22 4.40 -2.59 -6.84
N GLU A 23 5.68 -2.94 -6.85
CA GLU A 23 6.21 -4.16 -6.23
C GLU A 23 5.76 -4.35 -4.77
N TRP A 24 5.66 -3.27 -3.98
CA TRP A 24 5.20 -3.36 -2.60
C TRP A 24 3.71 -3.65 -2.53
N VAL A 25 2.91 -3.07 -3.43
CA VAL A 25 1.46 -3.34 -3.53
C VAL A 25 1.22 -4.79 -3.92
N GLU A 26 1.89 -5.26 -4.97
CA GLU A 26 1.79 -6.64 -5.45
C GLU A 26 2.23 -7.63 -4.36
N ARG A 27 3.37 -7.37 -3.70
CA ARG A 27 3.85 -8.20 -2.59
C ARG A 27 2.87 -8.18 -1.40
N THR A 28 2.21 -7.05 -1.14
CA THR A 28 1.20 -6.94 -0.07
C THR A 28 -0.07 -7.73 -0.40
N ILE A 29 -0.46 -7.80 -1.67
CA ILE A 29 -1.61 -8.61 -2.11
C ILE A 29 -1.27 -10.10 -2.12
N GLN A 30 -0.07 -10.47 -2.60
CA GLN A 30 0.38 -11.86 -2.69
C GLN A 30 0.71 -12.46 -1.32
N ILE A 31 1.43 -11.71 -0.46
CA ILE A 31 1.92 -12.16 0.83
C ILE A 31 1.62 -11.08 1.90
N PRO A 32 0.35 -10.82 2.21
CA PRO A 32 -0.04 -9.89 3.27
C PRO A 32 0.41 -10.42 4.64
N ASP A 33 0.87 -9.53 5.51
CA ASP A 33 1.06 -9.87 6.94
C ASP A 33 -0.29 -9.95 7.66
N ARG A 34 -1.25 -9.13 7.22
CA ARG A 34 -2.60 -9.09 7.77
C ARG A 34 -3.61 -8.79 6.68
N VAL A 35 -4.72 -9.50 6.69
CA VAL A 35 -5.84 -9.29 5.77
C VAL A 35 -7.08 -8.99 6.61
N GLU A 36 -7.73 -7.87 6.32
CA GLU A 36 -9.03 -7.52 6.90
C GLU A 36 -10.05 -7.46 5.77
N ASP A 37 -10.99 -8.39 5.79
CA ASP A 37 -12.11 -8.39 4.86
C ASP A 37 -13.23 -7.55 5.47
N HIS A 38 -13.64 -6.48 4.78
CA HIS A 38 -14.79 -5.69 5.17
C HIS A 38 -16.00 -6.16 4.36
N GLY A 39 -17.08 -6.51 5.06
CA GLY A 39 -18.35 -6.95 4.46
C GLY A 39 -19.02 -5.95 3.51
N ASP A 40 -18.46 -4.75 3.39
CA ASP A 40 -18.82 -3.70 2.42
C ASP A 40 -18.30 -3.98 0.98
N GLY A 41 -17.65 -5.13 0.77
CA GLY A 41 -17.04 -5.48 -0.52
C GLY A 41 -15.65 -4.86 -0.72
N THR A 42 -14.96 -4.55 0.38
CA THR A 42 -13.61 -4.00 0.35
C THR A 42 -12.66 -4.88 1.15
N ARG A 43 -11.49 -5.20 0.58
CA ARG A 43 -10.47 -6.01 1.26
C ARG A 43 -9.23 -5.19 1.55
N HIS A 44 -8.79 -5.19 2.80
CA HIS A 44 -7.64 -4.46 3.28
C HIS A 44 -6.47 -5.42 3.50
N PHE A 45 -5.44 -5.31 2.67
CA PHE A 45 -4.18 -6.02 2.82
C PHE A 45 -3.18 -5.09 3.51
N ILE A 46 -2.61 -5.55 4.61
CA ILE A 46 -1.67 -4.78 5.40
C ILE A 46 -0.35 -5.56 5.42
N LYS A 47 0.74 -4.87 5.06
CA LYS A 47 2.08 -5.42 5.08
C LYS A 47 3.07 -4.44 5.67
N ARG A 48 4.01 -4.95 6.45
CA ARG A 48 5.13 -4.15 6.95
C ARG A 48 6.23 -4.12 5.89
N ILE A 49 6.65 -2.91 5.52
CA ILE A 49 7.73 -2.64 4.57
C ILE A 49 8.95 -2.15 5.37
N PRO A 50 9.81 -3.05 5.87
CA PRO A 50 11.04 -2.67 6.57
C PRO A 50 11.95 -1.80 5.69
N GLU A 51 11.98 -2.09 4.38
CA GLU A 51 12.77 -1.39 3.34
C GLU A 51 12.46 0.11 3.24
N PHE A 52 11.29 0.57 3.71
CA PHE A 52 10.87 1.96 3.64
C PHE A 52 10.80 2.63 5.03
N GLY A 53 11.75 2.31 5.90
CA GLY A 53 11.82 2.83 7.26
C GLY A 53 10.76 2.20 8.17
N ASN A 54 10.55 0.89 8.00
CA ASN A 54 9.66 0.09 8.83
C ASN A 54 8.20 0.58 8.85
N ARG A 55 7.73 1.08 7.70
CA ARG A 55 6.37 1.60 7.54
C ARG A 55 5.40 0.48 7.23
N TRP A 56 4.16 0.67 7.64
CA TRP A 56 3.08 -0.25 7.30
C TRP A 56 2.39 0.25 6.03
N LEU A 57 2.38 -0.56 5.00
CA LEU A 57 1.65 -0.33 3.76
C LEU A 57 0.27 -0.97 3.91
N ARG A 58 -0.78 -0.17 3.75
CA ARG A 58 -2.17 -0.64 3.69
C ARG A 58 -2.65 -0.50 2.25
N VAL A 59 -3.08 -1.62 1.67
CA VAL A 59 -3.64 -1.74 0.33
C VAL A 59 -5.10 -2.12 0.46
N VAL A 60 -5.96 -1.25 -0.01
CA VAL A 60 -7.41 -1.38 0.01
C VAL A 60 -7.87 -1.72 -1.40
N VAL A 61 -8.48 -2.88 -1.58
CA VAL A 61 -9.02 -3.34 -2.86
C VAL A 61 -10.53 -3.34 -2.74
N ASN A 62 -11.19 -2.41 -3.44
CA ASN A 62 -12.64 -2.40 -3.54
C ASN A 62 -13.05 -3.30 -4.73
N VAL A 63 -13.76 -4.39 -4.43
CA VAL A 63 -14.28 -5.34 -5.44
C VAL A 63 -15.72 -5.03 -5.84
N THR A 64 -16.40 -4.13 -5.12
CA THR A 64 -17.79 -3.73 -5.35
C THR A 64 -17.95 -2.79 -6.56
N LEU A 65 -16.90 -2.08 -6.98
CA LEU A 65 -16.94 -1.18 -8.14
C LEU A 65 -16.70 -1.91 -9.47
N HIS A 66 -17.77 -2.33 -10.14
CA HIS A 66 -17.73 -2.66 -11.57
C HIS A 66 -17.96 -1.40 -12.41
N PRO A 67 -17.17 -1.11 -13.47
CA PRO A 67 -16.08 -1.89 -14.08
C PRO A 67 -14.65 -1.51 -13.61
N LYS A 68 -14.48 -0.80 -12.49
CA LYS A 68 -13.17 -0.29 -12.04
C LYS A 68 -12.84 -0.77 -10.63
N LYS A 69 -12.09 -1.87 -10.52
CA LYS A 69 -11.46 -2.32 -9.27
C LYS A 69 -10.54 -1.20 -8.75
N ARG A 70 -10.99 -0.43 -7.76
CA ARG A 70 -10.18 0.65 -7.20
C ARG A 70 -9.23 0.07 -6.16
N VAL A 71 -7.94 0.05 -6.49
CA VAL A 71 -6.88 -0.28 -5.55
C VAL A 71 -6.36 1.03 -4.96
N THR A 72 -6.38 1.15 -3.64
CA THR A 72 -5.88 2.32 -2.92
C THR A 72 -4.78 1.87 -1.97
N ALA A 73 -3.55 2.36 -2.16
CA ALA A 73 -2.42 2.02 -1.30
C ALA A 73 -1.92 3.26 -0.56
N PHE A 74 -1.63 3.13 0.72
CA PHE A 74 -1.06 4.22 1.51
C PHE A 74 -0.22 3.72 2.68
N PHE A 75 0.81 4.50 3.04
CA PHE A 75 1.62 4.23 4.20
C PHE A 75 0.98 4.80 5.46
N ASP A 76 0.77 3.95 6.47
CA ASP A 76 0.44 4.40 7.80
C ASP A 76 1.68 4.98 8.49
N ARG A 77 1.73 6.31 8.60
CA ARG A 77 2.83 7.05 9.24
C ARG A 77 2.70 7.11 10.76
N ARG A 78 1.55 6.69 11.34
CA ARG A 78 1.27 6.80 12.78
C ARG A 78 1.89 5.64 13.56
N LEU A 79 2.01 4.46 12.96
CA LEU A 79 2.65 3.28 13.56
C LEU A 79 4.16 3.43 13.83
N ARG A 80 4.84 4.40 13.19
CA ARG A 80 6.28 4.63 13.42
C ARG A 80 6.59 5.12 14.84
N ARG A 81 5.64 5.75 15.53
CA ARG A 81 5.91 6.43 16.82
C ARG A 81 5.83 5.54 18.06
N ARG A 82 5.46 4.25 17.92
CA ARG A 82 5.31 3.33 19.06
C ARG A 82 6.53 2.40 19.28
N LEU A 83 7.53 2.47 18.40
CA LEU A 83 8.79 1.75 18.57
C LEU A 83 9.95 2.74 18.44
N SER A 84 10.04 3.67 19.39
CA SER A 84 11.36 4.18 19.73
C SER A 84 12.10 3.02 20.42
N PRO A 85 13.21 2.50 19.90
CA PRO A 85 14.14 1.81 20.77
C PRO A 85 14.52 2.84 21.85
N LEU A 86 14.34 2.46 23.12
CA LEU A 86 14.89 3.22 24.24
C LEU A 86 16.37 3.51 23.92
N PRO A 87 16.89 4.72 24.22
CA PRO A 87 18.32 4.93 24.13
C PRO A 87 18.99 3.92 25.06
N GLU A 88 19.74 3.00 24.48
CA GLU A 88 20.64 2.13 25.22
C GLU A 88 21.66 3.07 25.88
N LYS A 89 21.41 3.39 27.16
CA LYS A 89 22.40 4.02 28.02
C LYS A 89 23.50 3.00 28.20
N SER A 90 24.69 3.28 27.67
CA SER A 90 25.98 2.91 28.25
C SER A 90 27.13 3.60 27.52
#